data_AF-A0A8T2KHT0-F1
#
_entry.id   AF-A0A8T2KHT0-F1
#
_cell.length_a   1.000
_cell.length_b   1.000
_cell.length_c   1.000
_cell.angle_alpha   90.00
_cell.angle_beta   90.00
_cell.angle_gamma   90.00
#
_symmetry.space_group_name_H-M   'P 1'
#
loop_
_entity.id
_entity.type
_entity.pdbx_description
1 polymer ?
#
loop_
_entity_poly.entity_id
_entity_poly.type
_entity_poly.pdbx_seq_one_letter_code
_entity_poly.pdbx_strand_id
1 'polypeptide(L)' 'MYSFRYQGMTYCIDASVEDGSLGRLCNDSEKPNTKVKTVVIQNNPHLCLFAIKDIEVGDEITYDYGGEGLPWRQKHL' A
#
# COMPACT_ATOMS: atom_id res chain seq x y z
N MET A 1 5.33 -5.11 6.89
CA MET A 1 4.04 -5.25 7.60
C MET A 1 3.16 -4.05 7.30
N TYR A 2 1.86 -4.24 7.08
CA TYR A 2 0.89 -3.17 6.82
C TYR A 2 -0.30 -3.29 7.77
N SER A 3 -0.58 -2.26 8.56
CA SER A 3 -1.66 -2.25 9.54
C SER A 3 -2.89 -1.52 9.00
N PHE A 4 -4.07 -2.09 9.20
CA PHE A 4 -5.34 -1.50 8.75
C PHE A 4 -6.48 -1.79 9.72
N ARG A 5 -7.54 -0.99 9.69
CA ARG A 5 -8.75 -1.19 10.52
C ARG A 5 -9.87 -1.82 9.70
N TYR A 6 -10.51 -2.83 10.28
CA TYR A 6 -11.70 -3.46 9.72
C TYR A 6 -12.63 -3.90 10.86
N GLN A 7 -13.93 -3.59 10.75
CA GLN A 7 -14.94 -3.93 11.77
C GLN A 7 -14.56 -3.55 13.22
N GLY A 8 -13.94 -2.37 13.39
CA GLY A 8 -13.53 -1.89 14.73
C GLY A 8 -12.27 -2.56 15.29
N MET A 9 -11.71 -3.56 14.62
CA MET A 9 -10.47 -4.22 15.00
C MET A 9 -9.30 -3.74 14.12
N THR A 10 -8.09 -3.78 14.69
CA THR A 10 -6.85 -3.53 13.96
C THR A 10 -6.28 -4.86 13.50
N TYR A 11 -6.02 -4.97 12.20
CA TYR A 11 -5.39 -6.10 11.54
C TYR A 11 -4.02 -5.70 11.00
N CYS A 12 -3.15 -6.68 10.76
CA CYS A 12 -1.86 -6.48 10.13
C CYS A 12 -1.59 -7.58 9.10
N ILE A 13 -1.16 -7.18 7.90
CA ILE A 13 -0.62 -8.10 6.90
C ILE A 13 0.90 -8.10 7.05
N ASP A 14 1.47 -9.26 7.34
CA ASP A 14 2.90 -9.49 7.24
C ASP A 14 3.21 -10.27 5.95
N ALA A 15 3.82 -9.58 4.99
CA ALA A 15 4.27 -10.13 3.72
C ALA A 15 5.81 -10.30 3.71
N SER A 16 6.43 -10.54 4.87
CA SER A 16 7.88 -10.73 5.00
C SER A 16 8.37 -12.02 4.32
N VAL A 17 7.51 -13.03 4.22
CA VAL A 17 7.81 -14.29 3.51
C VAL A 17 7.45 -14.14 2.04
N GLU A 18 8.38 -14.55 1.18
CA GLU A 18 8.17 -14.60 -0.27
C GLU A 18 7.13 -15.66 -0.64
N ASP A 19 6.02 -15.23 -1.25
CA ASP A 19 4.91 -16.10 -1.69
C ASP A 19 4.57 -15.93 -3.18
N GLY A 20 5.37 -15.15 -3.91
CA GLY A 20 5.15 -14.81 -5.32
C GLY A 20 4.22 -13.62 -5.55
N SER A 21 3.58 -13.07 -4.50
CA SER A 21 2.87 -11.80 -4.60
C SER A 21 3.86 -10.63 -4.70
N LEU A 22 3.43 -9.54 -5.34
CA LEU A 22 4.29 -8.37 -5.60
C LEU A 22 3.86 -7.11 -4.83
N GLY A 23 2.70 -7.13 -4.17
CA GLY A 23 2.10 -5.92 -3.58
C GLY A 23 2.98 -5.25 -2.52
N ARG A 24 3.80 -6.02 -1.79
CA ARG A 24 4.72 -5.49 -0.77
C ARG A 24 5.87 -4.65 -1.36
N LEU A 25 6.10 -4.74 -2.67
CA LEU A 25 7.21 -4.09 -3.37
C LEU A 25 6.82 -2.70 -3.92
N CYS A 26 5.53 -2.35 -3.91
CA CYS A 26 5.10 -1.03 -4.38
C CYS A 26 5.61 0.06 -3.42
N ASN A 27 6.35 1.03 -3.97
CA ASN A 27 7.03 2.03 -3.17
C ASN A 27 6.13 3.18 -2.72
N ASP A 28 6.66 3.93 -1.77
CA ASP A 28 6.04 5.11 -1.20
C ASP A 28 6.07 6.32 -2.16
N SER A 29 5.00 7.11 -2.19
CA SER A 29 4.97 8.41 -2.86
C SER A 29 3.93 9.36 -2.25
N GLU A 30 4.29 10.64 -2.11
CA GLU A 30 3.33 11.72 -1.75
C GLU A 30 2.38 12.07 -2.90
N LYS A 31 2.71 11.68 -4.14
CA LYS A 31 1.89 11.89 -5.35
C LYS A 31 1.67 10.57 -6.09
N PRO A 32 1.02 9.59 -5.44
CA PRO A 32 0.97 8.24 -5.96
C PRO A 32 0.09 8.12 -7.21
N ASN A 33 0.22 7.00 -7.91
CA ASN A 33 -0.66 6.62 -9.03
C ASN A 33 -1.65 5.50 -8.68
N THR A 34 -1.53 4.93 -7.49
CA THR A 34 -2.50 3.98 -6.93
C THR A 34 -2.91 4.33 -5.51
N LYS A 35 -3.99 3.71 -5.02
CA LYS A 35 -4.44 3.78 -3.64
C LYS A 35 -4.79 2.40 -3.11
N VAL A 36 -4.35 2.10 -1.88
CA VAL A 36 -4.76 0.88 -1.16
C VAL A 36 -6.21 1.00 -0.71
N LYS A 37 -7.01 -0.03 -0.98
CA LYS A 37 -8.38 -0.17 -0.46
C LYS A 37 -8.56 -1.56 0.14
N THR A 38 -9.34 -1.63 1.21
CA THR A 38 -9.81 -2.89 1.77
C THR A 38 -11.03 -3.37 1.00
N VAL A 39 -10.92 -4.54 0.37
CA VAL A 39 -12.02 -5.24 -0.31
C VAL A 39 -12.39 -6.46 0.51
N VAL A 40 -13.68 -6.69 0.73
CA VAL A 40 -14.16 -7.84 1.50
C VAL A 40 -14.65 -8.92 0.54
N ILE A 41 -14.05 -10.10 0.60
CA ILE A 41 -14.44 -11.27 -0.19
C ILE A 41 -14.74 -12.38 0.79
N GLN A 42 -15.95 -12.95 0.77
CA GLN A 42 -16.36 -14.03 1.67
C GLN A 42 -16.06 -13.73 3.16
N ASN A 43 -16.35 -12.51 3.61
CA ASN A 43 -16.06 -11.98 4.96
C ASN A 43 -14.58 -11.87 5.34
N ASN A 44 -13.66 -12.10 4.40
CA ASN A 44 -12.23 -11.89 4.61
C ASN A 44 -11.81 -10.53 4.02
N PRO A 45 -11.14 -9.65 4.80
CA PRO A 45 -10.62 -8.40 4.28
C PRO A 45 -9.32 -8.63 3.49
N HIS A 46 -9.26 -8.09 2.28
CA HIS A 46 -8.10 -8.09 1.39
C HIS A 46 -7.65 -6.66 1.11
N LEU A 47 -6.35 -6.40 1.16
CA LEU A 47 -5.79 -5.13 0.72
C LEU A 47 -5.49 -5.21 -0.78
N CYS A 48 -6.01 -4.26 -1.55
CA CYS A 48 -5.81 -4.19 -2.99
C CYS A 48 -5.37 -2.78 -3.40
N LEU A 49 -4.42 -2.71 -4.34
CA LEU A 49 -4.02 -1.46 -4.99
C LEU A 49 -4.94 -1.20 -6.18
N PHE A 50 -5.52 0.00 -6.23
CA PHE A 50 -6.32 0.45 -7.35
C PHE A 50 -5.66 1.66 -8.00
N ALA A 51 -5.55 1.65 -9.33
CA ALA A 51 -5.15 2.84 -10.09
C ALA A 51 -6.12 3.99 -9.84
N ILE A 52 -5.57 5.20 -9.69
CA ILE A 52 -6.34 6.45 -9.52
C ILE A 52 -6.13 7.44 -10.67
N LYS A 53 -5.28 7.08 -11.63
CA LYS A 53 -5.03 7.73 -12.91
C LYS A 53 -4.48 6.66 -13.86
N ASP A 54 -4.43 6.98 -15.15
CA ASP A 54 -3.77 6.12 -16.13
C ASP A 54 -2.28 5.94 -15.76
N ILE A 55 -1.77 4.73 -15.98
CA ILE A 55 -0.39 4.34 -15.66
C ILE A 55 0.22 3.83 -16.95
N GLU A 56 1.24 4.52 -17.45
CA GLU A 56 1.88 4.19 -18.72
C GLU A 56 2.90 3.06 -18.54
N VAL A 57 3.29 2.43 -19.66
CA VAL A 57 4.34 1.40 -19.64
C VAL A 57 5.65 2.01 -19.14
N GLY A 58 6.21 1.42 -18.10
CA GLY A 58 7.45 1.87 -17.46
C GLY A 58 7.24 2.80 -16.27
N ASP A 59 6.00 3.28 -16.03
CA ASP A 59 5.70 4.01 -14.80
C ASP A 59 5.80 3.09 -13.58
N GLU A 60 6.44 3.57 -12.53
CA GLU A 60 6.49 2.88 -11.25
C GLU A 60 5.13 2.94 -10.54
N ILE A 61 4.64 1.78 -10.09
CA ILE A 61 3.43 1.71 -9.25
C ILE A 61 3.78 2.14 -7.82
N THR A 62 3.16 3.22 -7.37
CA THR A 62 3.39 3.80 -6.03
C THR A 62 2.09 4.05 -5.29
N TYR A 63 2.15 4.02 -3.96
CA TYR A 63 1.05 4.38 -3.06
C TYR A 63 1.57 5.21 -1.88
N ASP A 64 0.67 5.92 -1.20
CA ASP A 64 1.02 6.64 0.03
C ASP A 64 1.06 5.68 1.22
N TYR A 65 2.25 5.45 1.80
CA TYR A 65 2.40 4.58 2.97
C TYR A 65 1.65 5.11 4.20
N GLY A 66 1.32 6.40 4.20
CA GLY A 66 0.81 7.09 5.37
C GLY A 66 1.87 7.22 6.47
N GLY A 67 1.50 7.91 7.54
CA GLY A 67 2.39 8.17 8.68
C GLY A 67 3.15 9.49 8.55
N GLU A 68 3.53 10.02 9.70
CA GLU A 68 4.30 11.26 9.83
C GLU A 68 5.78 10.95 10.06
N GLY A 69 6.67 11.82 9.55
CA GLY A 69 8.10 11.73 9.84
C GLY A 69 8.84 10.56 9.18
N LEU A 70 8.30 9.98 8.11
CA LEU A 70 8.98 8.91 7.34
C LEU A 70 10.41 9.33 6.95
N PRO A 71 11.47 8.60 7.36
CA PRO A 71 12.86 9.03 7.20
C PRO A 71 13.25 9.36 5.75
N TRP A 72 12.73 8.59 4.79
CA TRP A 72 13.00 8.80 3.36
C TRP A 72 12.21 9.96 2.73
N ARG A 73 11.16 10.47 3.41
CA ARG A 73 10.46 11.70 3.01
C ARG A 73 11.11 12.95 3.58
N GLN A 74 12.00 12.82 4.56
CA GLN A 74 12.68 13.97 5.14
C GLN A 74 13.63 14.58 4.10
N LYS A 75 13.43 15.84 3.77
CA LYS A 75 14.39 16.59 2.95
C LYS A 75 15.62 16.83 3.82
N HIS A 76 16.76 16.29 3.41
CA HIS A 76 18.04 16.72 3.95
C HIS A 76 18.22 18.20 3.57
N LEU A 77 18.18 19.08 4.57
CA LEU A 77 18.54 20.49 4.45
C LEU A 77 20.05 20.64 4.31
#